data_AF-A0A1Y2M2X9-F1
#
_entry.id   AF-A0A1Y2M2X9-F1
#
_cell.length_a   1.000
_cell.length_b   1.000
_cell.length_c   1.000
_cell.angle_alpha   90.00
_cell.angle_beta   90.00
_cell.angle_gamma   90.00
#
_symmetry.space_group_name_H-M   'P 1'
#
loop_
_entity.id
_entity.type
_entity.pdbx_description
1 polymer ?
#
loop_
_entity_poly.entity_id
_entity_poly.type
_entity_poly.pdbx_seq_one_letter_code
_entity_poly.pdbx_strand_id
1 'polypeptide(L)'
;MPTLLGLPQELLELIFLYSMNTSLPRASPILGRKLSSLAVTMEYTMRTFFHTVDHTMNYRDRKKTGDPMLQSQLLACRFFTWDFFLKYVDRSHVAMISLRGKAWEKTGVEVPGIRQFDGLWPFKFTTIPYLAFADGFLIPEKLLQGPWDGGKVNLLYVLVSLNGEIDWEGSMAGETAKQGIRKAIADGNERAVAALSTLLGVPKQIDTGLLRYAVLDCGCNINVMRHLLFNAQILAQNLSKDILDFLDTRLWAWADVNGEKGDALKHMLRKANAFDLEFYFEEDSDWTKIVPFPYGGSKFDTRTTFDDVVRELLMNLYWSYGRKITRRRTRQRESGGEVMQR
;
A
#
# COMPACT_ATOMS: atom_id res chain seq x y z
N MET A 1 -10.92 32.09 -33.85
CA MET A 1 -9.87 32.04 -32.81
C MET A 1 -9.32 30.63 -32.74
N PRO A 2 -7.99 30.41 -32.68
CA PRO A 2 -7.44 29.08 -32.50
C PRO A 2 -7.83 28.55 -31.12
N THR A 3 -8.46 27.38 -31.07
CA THR A 3 -8.79 26.69 -29.83
C THR A 3 -7.77 25.61 -29.56
N LEU A 4 -7.53 25.29 -28.30
CA LEU A 4 -6.62 24.21 -27.90
C LEU A 4 -6.96 22.89 -28.59
N LEU A 5 -8.25 22.62 -28.83
CA LEU A 5 -8.75 21.43 -29.52
C LEU A 5 -8.33 21.32 -30.99
N GLY A 6 -8.07 22.46 -31.64
CA GLY A 6 -7.64 22.55 -33.04
C GLY A 6 -6.15 22.30 -33.25
N LEU A 7 -5.37 22.11 -32.18
CA LEU A 7 -3.95 21.76 -32.30
C LEU A 7 -3.76 20.31 -32.80
N PRO A 8 -2.67 20.05 -33.55
CA PRO A 8 -2.18 18.70 -33.82
C PRO A 8 -1.98 17.90 -32.52
N GLN A 9 -2.15 16.58 -32.62
CA GLN A 9 -2.08 15.70 -31.45
C GLN A 9 -0.70 15.76 -30.79
N GLU A 10 0.37 15.80 -31.59
CA GLU A 10 1.76 15.83 -31.14
C GLU A 10 2.05 17.08 -30.28
N LEU A 11 1.48 18.23 -30.66
CA LEU A 11 1.61 19.46 -29.87
C LEU A 11 0.83 19.36 -28.57
N LEU A 12 -0.36 18.74 -28.58
CA LEU A 12 -1.12 18.50 -27.36
C LEU A 12 -0.38 17.58 -26.40
N GLU A 13 0.22 16.50 -26.91
CA GLU A 13 1.02 15.56 -26.14
C GLU A 13 2.25 16.24 -25.52
N LEU A 14 2.96 17.08 -26.28
CA LEU A 14 4.07 17.88 -25.78
C LEU A 14 3.65 18.86 -24.68
N ILE A 15 2.55 19.61 -24.88
CA ILE A 15 2.01 20.53 -23.88
C ILE A 15 1.63 19.77 -22.61
N PHE A 16 0.98 18.61 -22.74
CA PHE A 16 0.59 17.78 -21.61
C PHE A 16 1.82 17.27 -20.83
N LEU A 17 2.79 16.67 -21.51
CA LEU A 17 4.00 16.12 -20.87
C LEU A 17 4.94 17.20 -20.32
N TYR A 18 4.87 18.42 -20.84
CA TYR A 18 5.62 19.56 -20.29
C TYR A 18 4.92 20.14 -19.06
N SER A 19 3.61 20.34 -19.12
CA SER A 19 2.83 20.90 -18.01
C SER A 19 2.60 19.91 -16.86
N MET A 20 2.68 18.61 -17.14
CA MET A 20 2.37 17.51 -16.22
C MET A 20 0.97 17.59 -15.57
N ASN A 21 0.06 18.38 -16.14
CA ASN A 21 -1.23 18.71 -15.53
C ASN A 21 -2.32 17.68 -15.89
N THR A 22 -2.70 16.84 -14.94
CA THR A 22 -3.78 15.83 -15.08
C THR A 22 -5.14 16.44 -15.42
N SER A 23 -5.36 17.72 -15.15
CA SER A 23 -6.61 18.42 -15.47
C SER A 23 -6.81 18.59 -16.97
N LEU A 24 -5.74 18.65 -17.76
CA LEU A 24 -5.81 18.87 -19.20
C LEU A 24 -6.57 17.75 -19.95
N PRO A 25 -6.22 16.45 -19.81
CA PRO A 25 -7.01 15.38 -20.41
C PRO A 25 -8.42 15.26 -19.82
N ARG A 26 -8.66 15.79 -18.60
CA ARG A 26 -9.97 15.78 -17.94
C ARG A 26 -10.89 16.92 -18.38
N ALA A 27 -10.34 17.99 -18.94
CA ALA A 27 -11.10 19.17 -19.35
C ALA A 27 -12.07 18.88 -20.50
N SER A 28 -11.80 17.85 -21.32
CA SER A 28 -12.71 17.42 -22.40
C SER A 28 -12.49 15.96 -22.76
N PRO A 29 -13.56 15.17 -23.04
CA PRO A 29 -13.43 13.80 -23.53
C PRO A 29 -12.63 13.66 -24.85
N ILE A 30 -12.59 14.71 -25.66
CA ILE A 30 -11.80 14.73 -26.91
C ILE A 30 -10.31 14.84 -26.59
N LEU A 31 -9.93 15.76 -25.69
CA LEU A 31 -8.55 15.89 -25.21
C LEU A 31 -8.11 14.62 -24.50
N GLY A 32 -8.96 14.07 -23.63
CA GLY A 32 -8.71 12.80 -22.95
C GLY A 32 -8.37 11.69 -23.95
N ARG A 33 -9.16 11.53 -25.02
CA ARG A 33 -8.87 10.52 -26.07
C ARG A 33 -7.54 10.77 -26.78
N LYS A 34 -7.25 12.02 -27.18
CA LYS A 34 -5.99 12.38 -27.84
C LYS A 34 -4.76 12.16 -26.95
N LEU A 35 -4.88 12.34 -25.64
CA LEU A 35 -3.77 12.29 -24.67
C LEU A 35 -3.65 10.96 -23.92
N SER A 36 -4.53 10.00 -24.15
CA SER A 36 -4.54 8.70 -23.44
C SER A 36 -3.84 7.58 -24.20
N SER A 37 -2.98 7.91 -25.17
CA SER A 37 -2.19 6.90 -25.86
C SER A 37 -1.25 6.17 -24.87
N LEU A 38 -0.93 4.91 -25.15
CA LEU A 38 -0.05 4.13 -24.27
C LEU A 38 1.33 4.78 -24.14
N ALA A 39 1.86 5.36 -25.22
CA ALA A 39 3.14 6.05 -25.20
C ALA A 39 3.12 7.27 -24.27
N VAL A 40 2.07 8.10 -24.38
CA VAL A 40 1.93 9.33 -23.57
C VAL A 40 1.71 8.99 -22.10
N THR A 41 0.82 8.05 -21.79
CA THR A 41 0.54 7.63 -20.40
C THR A 41 1.75 6.95 -19.76
N MET A 42 2.51 6.15 -20.52
CA MET A 42 3.76 5.55 -20.05
C MET A 42 4.83 6.61 -19.79
N GLU A 43 5.04 7.55 -20.71
CA GLU A 43 6.01 8.63 -20.54
C GLU A 43 5.64 9.54 -19.37
N TYR A 44 4.35 9.87 -19.23
CA TYR A 44 3.83 10.60 -18.07
C TYR A 44 4.12 9.85 -16.76
N THR A 45 3.96 8.53 -16.74
CA THR A 45 4.31 7.69 -15.58
C THR A 45 5.82 7.69 -15.32
N MET A 46 6.65 7.54 -16.35
CA MET A 46 8.11 7.60 -16.21
C MET A 46 8.58 8.93 -15.61
N ARG A 47 8.00 10.06 -16.03
CA ARG A 47 8.31 11.39 -15.49
C ARG A 47 7.85 11.57 -14.04
N THR A 48 6.68 11.05 -13.69
CA THR A 48 6.08 11.17 -12.35
C THR A 48 6.77 10.27 -11.31
N PHE A 49 7.37 9.16 -11.74
CA PHE A 49 8.04 8.21 -10.86
C PHE A 49 9.53 8.10 -11.19
N PHE A 50 9.89 7.34 -12.23
CA PHE A 50 11.27 6.93 -12.51
C PHE A 50 12.25 8.11 -12.62
N HIS A 51 11.90 9.21 -13.29
CA HIS A 51 12.79 10.37 -13.47
C HIS A 51 12.92 11.27 -12.23
N THR A 52 12.20 10.97 -11.14
CA THR A 52 12.23 11.76 -9.90
C THR A 52 13.35 11.31 -8.94
N VAL A 53 14.22 10.43 -9.40
CA VAL A 53 15.37 9.93 -8.66
C VAL A 53 16.59 9.98 -9.57
N ASP A 54 17.71 10.44 -9.01
CA ASP A 54 18.99 10.33 -9.69
C ASP A 54 19.51 8.88 -9.60
N HIS A 55 19.46 8.17 -10.72
CA HIS A 55 19.90 6.77 -10.79
C HIS A 55 21.42 6.60 -10.86
N THR A 56 22.16 7.67 -11.10
CA THR A 56 23.63 7.67 -11.17
C THR A 56 24.27 7.70 -9.78
N MET A 57 23.55 8.23 -8.79
CA MET A 57 24.01 8.28 -7.40
C MET A 57 23.81 6.94 -6.66
N ASN A 58 24.68 6.70 -5.67
CA ASN A 58 24.56 5.58 -4.74
C ASN A 58 23.19 5.59 -4.06
N TYR A 59 22.58 4.41 -3.92
CA TYR A 59 21.20 4.28 -3.44
C TYR A 59 20.93 4.93 -2.06
N ARG A 60 21.96 5.06 -1.21
CA ARG A 60 21.88 5.68 0.12
C ARG A 60 21.77 7.21 0.06
N ASP A 61 22.32 7.81 -1.00
CA ASP A 61 22.41 9.27 -1.15
C ASP A 61 21.39 9.80 -2.17
N ARG A 62 20.54 8.93 -2.70
CA ARG A 62 19.52 9.27 -3.69
C ARG A 62 18.47 10.20 -3.08
N LYS A 63 18.47 11.45 -3.53
CA LYS A 63 17.37 12.36 -3.26
C LYS A 63 16.17 11.99 -4.12
N LYS A 64 15.05 11.64 -3.48
CA LYS A 64 13.74 11.53 -4.14
C LYS A 64 13.15 12.93 -4.28
N THR A 65 12.87 13.37 -5.49
CA THR A 65 12.22 14.66 -5.80
C THR A 65 10.76 14.50 -6.23
N GLY A 66 10.22 13.28 -6.15
CA GLY A 66 8.87 12.97 -6.58
C GLY A 66 7.81 13.72 -5.78
N ASP A 67 6.79 14.21 -6.48
CA ASP A 67 5.62 14.85 -5.88
C ASP A 67 4.59 13.78 -5.49
N PRO A 68 4.33 13.54 -4.19
CA PRO A 68 3.37 12.53 -3.76
C PRO A 68 1.94 12.83 -4.20
N MET A 69 1.55 14.10 -4.37
CA MET A 69 0.20 14.45 -4.83
C MET A 69 0.04 14.11 -6.31
N LEU A 70 1.03 14.44 -7.14
CA LEU A 70 1.04 14.08 -8.55
C LEU A 70 1.02 12.55 -8.75
N GLN A 71 1.84 11.82 -7.98
CA GLN A 71 1.84 10.36 -7.98
C GLN A 71 0.45 9.80 -7.61
N SER A 72 -0.18 10.34 -6.55
CA SER A 72 -1.52 9.94 -6.12
C SER A 72 -2.58 10.15 -7.22
N GLN A 73 -2.56 11.31 -7.88
CA GLN A 73 -3.48 11.62 -8.98
C GLN A 73 -3.31 10.67 -10.16
N LEU A 74 -2.06 10.33 -10.50
CA LEU A 74 -1.75 9.37 -11.57
C LEU A 74 -2.25 7.97 -11.21
N LEU A 75 -1.99 7.48 -10.00
CA LEU A 75 -2.48 6.18 -9.53
C LEU A 75 -4.01 6.10 -9.55
N ALA A 76 -4.71 7.21 -9.29
CA ALA A 76 -6.17 7.30 -9.35
C ALA A 76 -6.73 7.26 -10.78
N CYS A 77 -5.92 7.50 -11.81
CA CYS A 77 -6.37 7.47 -13.19
C CYS A 77 -6.84 6.07 -13.61
N ARG A 78 -7.88 6.01 -14.45
CA ARG A 78 -8.54 4.75 -14.86
C ARG A 78 -7.60 3.79 -15.58
N PHE A 79 -6.65 4.31 -16.35
CA PHE A 79 -5.69 3.48 -17.10
C PHE A 79 -4.65 2.79 -16.20
N PHE A 80 -4.43 3.29 -14.97
CA PHE A 80 -3.41 2.75 -14.08
C PHE A 80 -3.95 1.49 -13.38
N THR A 81 -3.82 0.37 -14.07
CA THR A 81 -4.19 -0.98 -13.61
C THR A 81 -2.95 -1.79 -13.24
N TRP A 82 -3.14 -3.02 -12.74
CA TRP A 82 -2.04 -3.96 -12.51
C TRP A 82 -1.19 -4.21 -13.75
N ASP A 83 -1.83 -4.49 -14.89
CA ASP A 83 -1.11 -4.74 -16.14
C ASP A 83 -0.31 -3.52 -16.61
N PHE A 84 -0.87 -2.32 -16.41
CA PHE A 84 -0.14 -1.09 -16.70
C PHE A 84 1.04 -0.90 -15.75
N PHE A 85 0.85 -1.16 -14.46
CA PHE A 85 1.93 -1.11 -13.47
C PHE A 85 3.07 -2.06 -13.83
N LEU A 86 2.78 -3.30 -14.24
CA LEU A 86 3.79 -4.25 -14.70
C LEU A 86 4.54 -3.76 -15.95
N LYS A 87 3.84 -3.14 -16.91
CA LYS A 87 4.49 -2.49 -18.07
C LYS A 87 5.38 -1.34 -17.66
N TYR A 88 4.98 -0.57 -16.64
CA TYR A 88 5.81 0.51 -16.09
C TYR A 88 7.07 -0.05 -15.40
N VAL A 89 6.95 -1.13 -14.63
CA VAL A 89 8.09 -1.83 -14.02
C VAL A 89 9.07 -2.29 -15.09
N ASP A 90 8.58 -2.93 -16.15
CA ASP A 90 9.40 -3.41 -17.27
C ASP A 90 10.08 -2.26 -18.03
N ARG A 91 9.33 -1.19 -18.35
CA ARG A 91 9.88 0.00 -18.99
C ARG A 91 10.98 0.66 -18.14
N SER A 92 10.75 0.76 -16.84
CA SER A 92 11.73 1.30 -15.88
C SER A 92 12.96 0.41 -15.76
N HIS A 93 12.78 -0.91 -15.81
CA HIS A 93 13.86 -1.88 -15.81
C HIS A 93 14.77 -1.73 -17.03
N VAL A 94 14.18 -1.65 -18.23
CA VAL A 94 14.91 -1.42 -19.49
C VAL A 94 15.66 -0.08 -19.45
N ALA A 95 15.02 0.99 -18.95
CA ALA A 95 15.67 2.28 -18.79
C ALA A 95 16.86 2.20 -17.80
N MET A 96 16.71 1.48 -16.70
CA MET A 96 17.77 1.28 -15.71
C MET A 96 18.96 0.49 -16.27
N ILE A 97 18.71 -0.57 -17.07
CA ILE A 97 19.77 -1.33 -17.76
C ILE A 97 20.52 -0.40 -18.72
N SER A 98 19.80 0.37 -19.52
CA SER A 98 20.38 1.33 -20.46
C SER A 98 21.29 2.36 -19.78
N LEU A 99 20.84 2.91 -18.64
CA LEU A 99 21.63 3.88 -17.85
C LEU A 99 22.92 3.30 -17.26
N ARG A 100 22.95 2.02 -16.93
CA ARG A 100 24.14 1.36 -16.36
C ARG A 100 25.22 1.06 -17.38
N GLY A 101 24.85 0.93 -18.66
CA GLY A 101 25.76 0.75 -19.78
C GLY A 101 26.59 -0.54 -19.74
N LYS A 102 27.51 -0.68 -20.72
CA LYS A 102 28.31 -1.90 -20.96
C LYS A 102 29.29 -2.27 -19.84
N ALA A 103 29.70 -1.31 -19.03
CA ALA A 103 30.61 -1.56 -17.91
C ALA A 103 29.94 -2.42 -16.83
N TRP A 104 28.63 -2.25 -16.65
CA TRP A 104 27.87 -2.97 -15.64
C TRP A 104 27.53 -4.40 -16.06
N GLU A 105 27.38 -4.67 -17.35
CA GLU A 105 27.16 -6.03 -17.88
C GLU A 105 28.27 -7.01 -17.43
N LYS A 106 29.50 -6.50 -17.24
CA LYS A 106 30.65 -7.28 -16.78
C LYS A 106 30.63 -7.62 -15.28
N THR A 107 29.80 -6.96 -14.49
CA THR A 107 29.74 -7.18 -13.02
C THR A 107 28.94 -8.43 -12.64
N GLY A 108 28.14 -8.98 -13.54
CA GLY A 108 27.23 -10.10 -13.26
C GLY A 108 26.08 -9.77 -12.30
N VAL A 109 25.93 -8.52 -11.87
CA VAL A 109 24.86 -8.10 -10.95
C VAL A 109 23.58 -7.84 -11.74
N GLU A 110 22.60 -8.75 -11.60
CA GLU A 110 21.27 -8.61 -12.21
C GLU A 110 20.54 -7.39 -11.64
N VAL A 111 19.91 -6.61 -12.52
CA VAL A 111 19.04 -5.51 -12.11
C VAL A 111 17.68 -6.12 -11.72
N PRO A 112 17.18 -5.88 -10.49
CA PRO A 112 15.91 -6.46 -10.08
C PRO A 112 14.77 -5.86 -10.91
N GLY A 113 13.99 -6.70 -11.60
CA GLY A 113 12.92 -6.28 -12.50
C GLY A 113 11.58 -6.94 -12.20
N ILE A 114 10.77 -7.19 -13.24
CA ILE A 114 9.39 -7.67 -13.13
C ILE A 114 9.24 -9.00 -12.35
N ARG A 115 10.23 -9.90 -12.44
CA ARG A 115 10.25 -11.20 -11.75
C ARG A 115 10.21 -11.08 -10.23
N GLN A 116 10.59 -9.93 -9.66
CA GLN A 116 10.51 -9.72 -8.22
C GLN A 116 9.06 -9.64 -7.71
N PHE A 117 8.09 -9.42 -8.60
CA PHE A 117 6.67 -9.44 -8.28
C PHE A 117 6.06 -10.86 -8.32
N ASP A 118 6.83 -11.88 -8.73
CA ASP A 118 6.36 -13.27 -8.75
C ASP A 118 6.08 -13.75 -7.32
N GLY A 119 4.86 -14.23 -7.09
CA GLY A 119 4.37 -14.62 -5.76
C GLY A 119 4.09 -13.45 -4.80
N LEU A 120 4.35 -12.19 -5.23
CA LEU A 120 4.09 -10.97 -4.46
C LEU A 120 4.73 -10.96 -3.07
N TRP A 121 6.02 -11.33 -3.01
CA TRP A 121 6.80 -11.28 -1.78
C TRP A 121 7.38 -9.87 -1.54
N PRO A 122 6.95 -9.13 -0.50
CA PRO A 122 7.37 -7.74 -0.32
C PRO A 122 8.88 -7.57 -0.20
N PHE A 123 9.59 -8.49 0.47
CA PHE A 123 11.05 -8.46 0.56
C PHE A 123 11.79 -8.56 -0.79
N LYS A 124 11.11 -9.01 -1.86
CA LYS A 124 11.66 -9.07 -3.22
C LYS A 124 11.42 -7.77 -3.97
N PHE A 125 10.16 -7.35 -4.11
CA PHE A 125 9.87 -6.19 -4.97
C PHE A 125 10.14 -4.84 -4.30
N THR A 126 10.19 -4.76 -2.97
CA THR A 126 10.57 -3.52 -2.27
C THR A 126 12.05 -3.18 -2.45
N THR A 127 12.88 -4.12 -2.93
CA THR A 127 14.28 -3.85 -3.23
C THR A 127 14.50 -3.19 -4.59
N ILE A 128 13.45 -2.96 -5.39
CA ILE A 128 13.57 -2.28 -6.68
C ILE A 128 13.66 -0.76 -6.44
N PRO A 129 14.87 -0.16 -6.47
CA PRO A 129 15.06 1.18 -5.94
C PRO A 129 14.61 2.28 -6.91
N TYR A 130 14.38 1.94 -8.18
CA TYR A 130 14.12 2.89 -9.26
C TYR A 130 12.63 3.12 -9.53
N LEU A 131 11.71 2.42 -8.85
CA LEU A 131 10.27 2.69 -8.96
C LEU A 131 9.87 4.02 -8.31
N ALA A 132 10.72 4.58 -7.45
CA ALA A 132 10.68 5.99 -7.05
C ALA A 132 9.35 6.50 -6.48
N PHE A 133 8.61 5.65 -5.76
CA PHE A 133 7.46 6.07 -4.97
C PHE A 133 7.91 7.08 -3.89
N ALA A 134 7.26 8.25 -3.90
CA ALA A 134 7.52 9.35 -2.99
C ALA A 134 6.81 9.09 -1.65
N ASP A 135 7.45 9.45 -0.54
CA ASP A 135 6.84 9.30 0.77
C ASP A 135 5.52 10.10 0.87
N GLY A 136 4.46 9.46 1.38
CA GLY A 136 3.15 10.09 1.58
C GLY A 136 2.27 10.18 0.32
N PHE A 137 2.54 9.34 -0.69
CA PHE A 137 1.59 9.10 -1.78
C PHE A 137 0.36 8.32 -1.26
N LEU A 138 -0.77 8.53 -1.92
CA LEU A 138 -2.06 8.03 -1.47
C LEU A 138 -2.51 6.86 -2.33
N ILE A 139 -3.09 5.85 -1.67
CA ILE A 139 -3.77 4.73 -2.29
C ILE A 139 -5.09 5.23 -2.88
N PRO A 140 -5.36 5.00 -4.17
CA PRO A 140 -6.61 5.41 -4.80
C PRO A 140 -7.84 4.70 -4.21
N GLU A 141 -8.93 5.43 -4.00
CA GLU A 141 -10.22 4.89 -3.52
C GLU A 141 -10.72 3.70 -4.37
N LYS A 142 -10.48 3.73 -5.69
CA LYS A 142 -10.86 2.65 -6.61
C LYS A 142 -10.25 1.29 -6.24
N LEU A 143 -9.20 1.25 -5.42
CA LEU A 143 -8.54 0.04 -4.95
C LEU A 143 -9.03 -0.40 -3.56
N LEU A 144 -9.74 0.46 -2.82
CA LEU A 144 -10.07 0.24 -1.40
C LEU A 144 -11.38 -0.53 -1.17
N GLN A 145 -12.14 -0.85 -2.21
CA GLN A 145 -13.41 -1.58 -2.11
C GLN A 145 -13.56 -2.60 -3.25
N GLY A 146 -14.22 -3.74 -3.01
CA GLY A 146 -14.45 -4.76 -4.05
C GLY A 146 -15.34 -4.30 -5.22
N PRO A 147 -15.52 -5.12 -6.28
CA PRO A 147 -15.12 -6.53 -6.37
C PRO A 147 -13.59 -6.71 -6.36
N TRP A 148 -13.13 -7.80 -5.74
CA TRP A 148 -11.71 -8.10 -5.52
C TRP A 148 -11.13 -8.97 -6.63
N ASP A 149 -11.02 -8.41 -7.84
CA ASP A 149 -10.32 -9.10 -8.93
C ASP A 149 -8.81 -9.19 -8.66
N GLY A 150 -8.15 -10.18 -9.25
CA GLY A 150 -6.73 -10.46 -9.00
C GLY A 150 -5.81 -9.28 -9.29
N GLY A 151 -6.05 -8.52 -10.37
CA GLY A 151 -5.23 -7.37 -10.73
C GLY A 151 -5.35 -6.26 -9.70
N LYS A 152 -6.58 -5.88 -9.34
CA LYS A 152 -6.85 -4.86 -8.33
C LYS A 152 -6.23 -5.19 -6.98
N VAL A 153 -6.39 -6.43 -6.51
CA VAL A 153 -5.86 -6.88 -5.22
C VAL A 153 -4.33 -6.88 -5.22
N ASN A 154 -3.70 -7.33 -6.31
CA ASN A 154 -2.25 -7.33 -6.44
C ASN A 154 -1.70 -5.90 -6.46
N LEU A 155 -2.35 -4.98 -7.19
CA LEU A 155 -1.96 -3.58 -7.23
C LEU A 155 -2.11 -2.92 -5.85
N LEU A 156 -3.25 -3.12 -5.18
CA LEU A 156 -3.46 -2.63 -3.81
C LEU A 156 -2.34 -3.11 -2.88
N TYR A 157 -2.09 -4.42 -2.87
CA TYR A 157 -1.11 -5.04 -2.00
C TYR A 157 0.31 -4.50 -2.23
N VAL A 158 0.71 -4.36 -3.50
CA VAL A 158 2.02 -3.79 -3.87
C VAL A 158 2.13 -2.34 -3.44
N LEU A 159 1.12 -1.51 -3.68
CA LEU A 159 1.17 -0.10 -3.30
C LEU A 159 1.24 0.09 -1.78
N VAL A 160 0.52 -0.73 -1.01
CA VAL A 160 0.64 -0.75 0.46
C VAL A 160 2.04 -1.14 0.89
N SER A 161 2.60 -2.18 0.29
CA SER A 161 3.96 -2.66 0.57
C SER A 161 5.05 -1.64 0.18
N LEU A 162 4.74 -0.74 -0.76
CA LEU A 162 5.57 0.41 -1.14
C LEU A 162 5.30 1.66 -0.31
N ASN A 163 4.56 1.53 0.80
CA ASN A 163 4.25 2.55 1.79
C ASN A 163 3.22 3.60 1.34
N GLY A 164 2.23 3.20 0.53
CA GLY A 164 1.10 4.07 0.23
C GLY A 164 0.18 4.27 1.44
N GLU A 165 -0.42 5.44 1.53
CA GLU A 165 -1.25 5.88 2.65
C GLU A 165 -2.72 6.07 2.24
N ILE A 166 -3.63 6.13 3.22
CA ILE A 166 -5.02 6.54 2.99
C ILE A 166 -5.16 8.03 3.31
N ASP A 167 -5.92 8.74 2.49
CA ASP A 167 -6.38 10.09 2.83
C ASP A 167 -7.62 10.02 3.73
N TRP A 168 -7.39 10.26 5.02
CA TRP A 168 -8.42 10.20 6.08
C TRP A 168 -9.22 11.49 6.23
N GLU A 169 -8.72 12.61 5.73
CA GLU A 169 -9.28 13.95 6.02
C GLU A 169 -9.86 14.60 4.76
N GLY A 170 -9.18 14.45 3.61
CA GLY A 170 -9.55 15.09 2.36
C GLY A 170 -10.49 14.28 1.47
N SER A 171 -10.84 13.05 1.85
CA SER A 171 -11.58 12.14 0.98
C SER A 171 -12.44 11.11 1.74
N MET A 172 -13.21 10.30 1.00
CA MET A 172 -13.99 9.20 1.57
C MET A 172 -13.18 7.91 1.69
N ALA A 173 -11.90 7.92 1.30
CA ALA A 173 -11.04 6.74 1.26
C ALA A 173 -10.99 5.95 2.57
N GLY A 174 -11.00 6.62 3.71
CA GLY A 174 -11.04 5.97 5.03
C GLY A 174 -12.30 5.12 5.24
N GLU A 175 -13.47 5.68 4.94
CA GLU A 175 -14.74 4.96 5.03
C GLU A 175 -14.86 3.88 3.95
N THR A 176 -14.39 4.16 2.73
CA THR A 176 -14.29 3.16 1.66
C THR A 176 -13.44 1.97 2.09
N ALA A 177 -12.30 2.20 2.77
CA ALA A 177 -11.44 1.13 3.27
C ALA A 177 -12.09 0.33 4.40
N LYS A 178 -12.84 0.97 5.32
CA LYS A 178 -13.60 0.28 6.37
C LYS A 178 -14.68 -0.64 5.79
N GLN A 179 -15.41 -0.17 4.78
CA GLN A 179 -16.38 -1.01 4.07
C GLN A 179 -15.68 -2.09 3.26
N GLY A 180 -14.56 -1.74 2.62
CA GLY A 180 -13.71 -2.63 1.86
C GLY A 180 -13.24 -3.82 2.67
N ILE A 181 -12.67 -3.60 3.87
CA ILE A 181 -12.12 -4.70 4.66
C ILE A 181 -13.21 -5.69 5.08
N ARG A 182 -14.41 -5.20 5.44
CA ARG A 182 -15.55 -6.08 5.76
C ARG A 182 -15.92 -6.94 4.57
N LYS A 183 -16.01 -6.34 3.38
CA LYS A 183 -16.26 -7.10 2.15
C LYS A 183 -15.14 -8.08 1.82
N ALA A 184 -13.88 -7.71 2.00
CA ALA A 184 -12.73 -8.59 1.78
C ALA A 184 -12.73 -9.81 2.72
N ILE A 185 -13.11 -9.61 3.99
CA ILE A 185 -13.30 -10.68 4.98
C ILE A 185 -14.43 -11.62 4.54
N ALA A 186 -15.60 -11.07 4.18
CA ALA A 186 -16.74 -11.86 3.72
C ALA A 186 -16.44 -12.67 2.45
N ASP A 187 -15.69 -12.07 1.51
CA ASP A 187 -15.26 -12.72 0.26
C ASP A 187 -14.09 -13.70 0.49
N GLY A 188 -13.55 -13.81 1.71
CA GLY A 188 -12.39 -14.65 2.03
C GLY A 188 -11.10 -14.22 1.33
N ASN A 189 -11.01 -12.98 0.87
CA ASN A 189 -9.87 -12.48 0.10
C ASN A 189 -8.72 -12.07 1.03
N GLU A 190 -7.89 -13.05 1.39
CA GLU A 190 -6.77 -12.86 2.32
C GLU A 190 -5.84 -11.71 1.93
N ARG A 191 -5.52 -11.55 0.64
CA ARG A 191 -4.58 -10.51 0.19
C ARG A 191 -5.14 -9.11 0.28
N ALA A 192 -6.43 -8.93 0.00
CA ALA A 192 -7.11 -7.65 0.24
C ALA A 192 -7.20 -7.35 1.75
N VAL A 193 -7.49 -8.36 2.58
CA VAL A 193 -7.45 -8.21 4.04
C VAL A 193 -6.05 -7.80 4.50
N ALA A 194 -4.99 -8.49 4.06
CA ALA A 194 -3.60 -8.17 4.42
C ALA A 194 -3.27 -6.70 4.17
N ALA A 195 -3.58 -6.20 2.98
CA ALA A 195 -3.33 -4.82 2.60
C ALA A 195 -4.16 -3.83 3.41
N LEU A 196 -5.47 -4.08 3.57
CA LEU A 196 -6.38 -3.17 4.28
C LEU A 196 -6.16 -3.18 5.80
N SER A 197 -5.80 -4.32 6.40
CA SER A 197 -5.44 -4.41 7.81
C SER A 197 -4.26 -3.50 8.13
N THR A 198 -3.25 -3.45 7.26
CA THR A 198 -2.12 -2.53 7.41
C THR A 198 -2.56 -1.07 7.30
N LEU A 199 -3.36 -0.73 6.28
CA LEU A 199 -3.84 0.64 6.06
C LEU A 199 -4.78 1.15 7.17
N LEU A 200 -5.60 0.28 7.76
CA LEU A 200 -6.49 0.59 8.89
C LEU A 200 -5.79 0.50 10.24
N GLY A 201 -4.73 -0.31 10.33
CA GLY A 201 -3.93 -0.49 11.53
C GLY A 201 -3.20 0.80 11.92
N VAL A 202 -2.45 1.41 11.00
CA VAL A 202 -1.72 2.67 11.25
C VAL A 202 -2.60 3.77 11.90
N PRO A 203 -3.83 4.06 11.42
CA PRO A 203 -4.75 5.04 11.98
C PRO A 203 -5.63 4.49 13.14
N LYS A 204 -5.33 3.30 13.67
CA LYS A 204 -6.04 2.67 14.80
C LYS A 204 -7.53 2.41 14.55
N GLN A 205 -7.87 1.92 13.35
CA GLN A 205 -9.26 1.68 12.93
C GLN A 205 -9.69 0.20 12.97
N ILE A 206 -8.86 -0.69 13.54
CA ILE A 206 -9.24 -2.08 13.82
C ILE A 206 -9.80 -2.14 15.24
N ASP A 207 -11.09 -2.48 15.35
CA ASP A 207 -11.83 -2.55 16.61
C ASP A 207 -12.38 -3.96 16.91
N THR A 208 -12.90 -4.16 18.12
CA THR A 208 -13.55 -5.42 18.52
C THR A 208 -14.72 -5.78 17.60
N GLY A 209 -15.41 -4.77 17.04
CA GLY A 209 -16.52 -4.96 16.10
C GLY A 209 -16.09 -5.68 14.83
N LEU A 210 -14.95 -5.30 14.25
CA LEU A 210 -14.38 -5.94 13.06
C LEU A 210 -13.90 -7.37 13.36
N LEU A 211 -13.30 -7.60 14.53
CA LEU A 211 -12.90 -8.95 14.95
C LEU A 211 -14.12 -9.86 15.13
N ARG A 212 -15.18 -9.37 15.79
CA ARG A 212 -16.46 -10.07 15.91
C ARG A 212 -17.07 -10.38 14.56
N TYR A 213 -17.09 -9.42 13.64
CA TYR A 213 -17.59 -9.63 12.29
C TYR A 213 -16.83 -10.77 11.57
N ALA A 214 -15.50 -10.76 11.62
CA ALA A 214 -14.69 -11.80 10.98
C ALA A 214 -14.91 -13.21 11.57
N VAL A 215 -15.13 -13.31 12.87
CA VAL A 215 -15.31 -14.59 13.58
C VAL A 215 -16.76 -15.08 13.50
N LEU A 216 -17.70 -14.26 13.95
CA LEU A 216 -19.10 -14.64 14.15
C LEU A 216 -19.87 -14.67 12.83
N ASP A 217 -19.65 -13.67 11.96
CA ASP A 217 -20.44 -13.51 10.74
C ASP A 217 -19.77 -14.14 9.50
N CYS A 218 -18.45 -14.31 9.52
CA CYS A 218 -17.66 -14.81 8.38
C CYS A 218 -16.94 -16.15 8.64
N GLY A 219 -17.18 -16.80 9.79
CA GLY A 219 -16.73 -18.18 10.04
C GLY A 219 -15.24 -18.34 10.41
N CYS A 220 -14.58 -17.26 10.84
CA CYS A 220 -13.23 -17.27 11.41
C CYS A 220 -12.17 -17.94 10.53
N ASN A 221 -11.86 -17.33 9.38
CA ASN A 221 -10.69 -17.74 8.60
C ASN A 221 -9.40 -17.37 9.36
N ILE A 222 -8.59 -18.38 9.71
CA ILE A 222 -7.37 -18.21 10.53
C ILE A 222 -6.35 -17.29 9.86
N ASN A 223 -6.18 -17.35 8.54
CA ASN A 223 -5.26 -16.46 7.84
C ASN A 223 -5.75 -15.01 7.85
N VAL A 224 -7.07 -14.80 7.69
CA VAL A 224 -7.68 -13.47 7.85
C VAL A 224 -7.47 -12.95 9.27
N MET A 225 -7.72 -13.78 10.28
CA MET A 225 -7.51 -13.42 11.69
C MET A 225 -6.03 -13.13 11.99
N ARG A 226 -5.10 -13.82 11.33
CA ARG A 226 -3.66 -13.59 11.46
C ARG A 226 -3.30 -12.17 11.04
N HIS A 227 -3.75 -11.74 9.87
CA HIS A 227 -3.55 -10.36 9.41
C HIS A 227 -4.22 -9.34 10.35
N LEU A 228 -5.47 -9.57 10.76
CA LEU A 228 -6.20 -8.64 11.63
C LEU A 228 -5.53 -8.51 13.01
N LEU A 229 -5.25 -9.62 13.68
CA LEU A 229 -4.70 -9.64 15.03
C LEU A 229 -3.24 -9.20 15.07
N PHE A 230 -2.44 -9.54 14.06
CA PHE A 230 -1.05 -9.08 13.98
C PHE A 230 -0.95 -7.55 13.86
N ASN A 231 -1.92 -6.94 13.17
CA ASN A 231 -2.06 -5.48 13.14
C ASN A 231 -2.64 -4.94 14.45
N ALA A 232 -3.68 -5.58 14.99
CA ALA A 232 -4.41 -5.11 16.17
C ALA A 232 -3.55 -5.10 17.44
N GLN A 233 -2.65 -6.08 17.63
CA GLN A 233 -1.77 -6.15 18.82
C GLN A 233 -0.89 -4.91 18.96
N ILE A 234 -0.47 -4.30 17.85
CA ILE A 234 0.32 -3.06 17.82
C ILE A 234 -0.49 -1.89 18.38
N LEU A 235 -1.81 -1.91 18.17
CA LEU A 235 -2.73 -0.84 18.56
C LEU A 235 -3.15 -0.91 20.02
N ALA A 236 -3.31 -2.14 20.53
CA ALA A 236 -3.87 -2.40 21.84
C ALA A 236 -3.12 -1.74 22.99
N GLN A 237 -1.82 -1.48 22.83
CA GLN A 237 -1.02 -0.72 23.81
C GLN A 237 -1.51 0.72 24.00
N ASN A 238 -2.21 1.30 23.02
CA ASN A 238 -2.59 2.70 23.00
C ASN A 238 -4.09 2.92 22.77
N LEU A 239 -4.91 1.87 22.92
CA LEU A 239 -6.37 1.92 22.79
C LEU A 239 -7.01 1.48 24.10
N SER A 240 -8.18 2.03 24.43
CA SER A 240 -8.97 1.51 25.54
C SER A 240 -9.58 0.16 25.19
N LYS A 241 -9.84 -0.65 26.22
CA LYS A 241 -10.54 -1.94 26.06
C LYS A 241 -11.94 -1.77 25.45
N ASP A 242 -12.57 -0.61 25.60
CA ASP A 242 -13.87 -0.34 24.98
C ASP A 242 -13.83 -0.34 23.45
N ILE A 243 -12.65 -0.04 22.86
CA ILE A 243 -12.45 0.00 21.40
C ILE A 243 -11.93 -1.35 20.90
N LEU A 244 -10.92 -1.90 21.58
CA LEU A 244 -10.27 -3.15 21.20
C LEU A 244 -10.07 -4.04 22.43
N ASP A 245 -10.80 -5.15 22.48
CA ASP A 245 -10.78 -6.12 23.56
C ASP A 245 -10.53 -7.53 23.01
N PHE A 246 -9.34 -8.05 23.27
CA PHE A 246 -9.00 -9.44 22.93
C PHE A 246 -9.62 -10.46 23.88
N LEU A 247 -10.17 -10.01 25.02
CA LEU A 247 -10.90 -10.84 25.99
C LEU A 247 -12.41 -10.76 25.81
N ASP A 248 -12.87 -10.29 24.65
CA ASP A 248 -14.28 -10.13 24.34
C ASP A 248 -15.07 -11.45 24.53
N THR A 249 -16.08 -11.41 25.41
CA THR A 249 -16.82 -12.62 25.80
C THR A 249 -17.49 -13.34 24.63
N ARG A 250 -17.90 -12.61 23.58
CA ARG A 250 -18.52 -13.24 22.40
C ARG A 250 -17.51 -13.99 21.55
N LEU A 251 -16.32 -13.43 21.36
CA LEU A 251 -15.22 -14.11 20.65
C LEU A 251 -14.82 -15.39 21.39
N TRP A 252 -14.68 -15.32 22.71
CA TRP A 252 -14.29 -16.46 23.53
C TRP A 252 -15.37 -17.54 23.59
N ALA A 253 -16.64 -17.15 23.76
CA ALA A 253 -17.76 -18.09 23.74
C ALA A 253 -17.88 -18.81 22.38
N TRP A 254 -17.66 -18.10 21.27
CA TRP A 254 -17.58 -18.74 19.95
C TRP A 254 -16.42 -19.73 19.91
N ALA A 255 -15.24 -19.33 20.38
CA ALA A 255 -14.08 -20.19 20.38
C ALA A 255 -14.23 -21.44 21.27
N ASP A 256 -14.95 -21.36 22.39
CA ASP A 256 -15.21 -22.49 23.29
C ASP A 256 -16.02 -23.63 22.63
N VAL A 257 -16.83 -23.32 21.61
CA VAL A 257 -17.72 -24.31 20.98
C VAL A 257 -17.30 -24.73 19.57
N ASN A 258 -16.16 -24.23 19.06
CA ASN A 258 -15.69 -24.45 17.67
C ASN A 258 -14.43 -25.30 17.54
N GLY A 259 -14.13 -26.16 18.53
CA GLY A 259 -13.05 -27.16 18.49
C GLY A 259 -11.68 -26.57 18.13
N GLU A 260 -10.94 -27.23 17.24
CA GLU A 260 -9.57 -26.83 16.84
C GLU A 260 -9.49 -25.39 16.32
N LYS A 261 -10.48 -24.92 15.54
CA LYS A 261 -10.52 -23.53 15.06
C LYS A 261 -10.68 -22.55 16.21
N GLY A 262 -11.49 -22.92 17.21
CA GLY A 262 -11.67 -22.16 18.43
C GLY A 262 -10.39 -22.10 19.26
N ASP A 263 -9.68 -23.22 19.39
CA ASP A 263 -8.41 -23.28 20.11
C ASP A 263 -7.32 -22.44 19.43
N ALA A 264 -7.24 -22.50 18.09
CA ALA A 264 -6.37 -21.62 17.30
C ALA A 264 -6.70 -20.14 17.53
N LEU A 265 -7.98 -19.76 17.48
CA LEU A 265 -8.41 -18.38 17.74
C LEU A 265 -8.05 -17.93 19.18
N LYS A 266 -8.29 -18.76 20.19
CA LYS A 266 -7.91 -18.45 21.59
C LYS A 266 -6.41 -18.26 21.73
N HIS A 267 -5.62 -19.10 21.09
CA HIS A 267 -4.17 -18.97 21.07
C HIS A 267 -3.76 -17.60 20.49
N MET A 268 -4.31 -17.25 19.32
CA MET A 268 -4.01 -15.99 18.66
C MET A 268 -4.45 -14.76 19.48
N LEU A 269 -5.64 -14.79 20.08
CA LEU A 269 -6.14 -13.71 20.94
C LEU A 269 -5.27 -13.51 22.18
N ARG A 270 -4.84 -14.61 22.84
CA ARG A 270 -3.94 -14.55 24.01
C ARG A 270 -2.59 -13.95 23.62
N LYS A 271 -1.99 -14.42 22.52
CA LYS A 271 -0.71 -13.92 22.02
C LYS A 271 -0.81 -12.45 21.60
N ALA A 272 -1.86 -12.05 20.88
CA ALA A 272 -2.08 -10.67 20.49
C ALA A 272 -2.26 -9.74 21.71
N ASN A 273 -2.97 -10.20 22.74
CA ASN A 273 -3.13 -9.47 23.99
C ASN A 273 -1.82 -9.27 24.75
N ALA A 274 -0.90 -10.25 24.66
CA ALA A 274 0.46 -10.16 25.21
C ALA A 274 1.44 -9.42 24.29
N PHE A 275 0.98 -8.93 23.13
CA PHE A 275 1.82 -8.40 22.05
C PHE A 275 2.94 -9.35 21.63
N ASP A 276 2.61 -10.63 21.52
CA ASP A 276 3.51 -11.76 21.29
C ASP A 276 3.02 -12.65 20.13
N LEU A 277 2.09 -12.14 19.31
CA LEU A 277 1.58 -12.89 18.17
C LEU A 277 2.60 -12.82 17.03
N GLU A 278 3.24 -13.95 16.75
CA GLU A 278 4.04 -14.16 15.57
C GLU A 278 3.17 -14.22 14.32
N PHE A 279 3.72 -13.78 13.18
CA PHE A 279 2.96 -13.82 11.94
C PHE A 279 2.92 -15.23 11.36
N TYR A 280 4.03 -15.96 11.36
CA TYR A 280 4.08 -17.37 10.98
C TYR A 280 4.18 -18.22 12.24
N PHE A 281 3.37 -19.26 12.35
CA PHE A 281 3.42 -20.19 13.48
C PHE A 281 4.39 -21.33 13.19
N GLU A 282 5.03 -21.89 14.22
CA GLU A 282 5.96 -23.03 14.07
C GLU A 282 5.31 -24.24 13.38
N GLU A 283 4.01 -24.42 13.55
CA GLU A 283 3.20 -25.50 12.98
C GLU A 283 2.84 -25.27 11.50
N ASP A 284 3.11 -24.08 10.94
CA ASP A 284 2.82 -23.75 9.54
C ASP A 284 3.76 -24.51 8.59
N SER A 285 3.35 -25.73 8.23
CA SER A 285 4.09 -26.65 7.34
C SER A 285 4.43 -26.07 5.96
N ASP A 286 3.71 -25.05 5.49
CA ASP A 286 3.95 -24.38 4.22
C ASP A 286 3.57 -22.89 4.27
N TRP A 287 4.46 -22.09 4.84
CA TRP A 287 4.34 -20.62 4.91
C TRP A 287 4.22 -19.95 3.52
N THR A 288 4.57 -20.63 2.42
CA THR A 288 4.46 -20.09 1.06
C THR A 288 3.02 -19.92 0.59
N LYS A 289 2.08 -20.60 1.25
CA LYS A 289 0.63 -20.48 1.00
C LYS A 289 -0.04 -19.32 1.75
N ILE A 290 0.65 -18.75 2.74
CA ILE A 290 0.15 -17.63 3.54
C ILE A 290 0.52 -16.33 2.83
N VAL A 291 -0.41 -15.39 2.72
CA VAL A 291 -0.12 -14.08 2.16
C VAL A 291 0.86 -13.36 3.10
N PRO A 292 2.02 -12.89 2.61
CA PRO A 292 2.99 -12.24 3.48
C PRO A 292 2.45 -10.94 4.06
N PHE A 293 2.96 -10.55 5.22
CA PHE A 293 2.71 -9.23 5.78
C PHE A 293 3.24 -8.14 4.82
N PRO A 294 2.44 -7.11 4.42
CA PRO A 294 2.84 -6.13 3.41
C PRO A 294 4.14 -5.38 3.71
N TYR A 295 4.45 -5.12 4.98
CA TYR A 295 5.71 -4.47 5.36
C TYR A 295 6.86 -5.44 5.68
N GLY A 296 6.71 -6.72 5.33
CA GLY A 296 7.81 -7.68 5.43
C GLY A 296 8.94 -7.34 4.45
N GLY A 297 10.18 -7.20 4.91
CA GLY A 297 11.28 -6.80 4.05
C GLY A 297 12.62 -6.78 4.75
N SER A 298 13.62 -6.20 4.10
CA SER A 298 15.00 -6.12 4.62
C SER A 298 15.13 -5.38 5.96
N LYS A 299 14.13 -4.57 6.33
CA LYS A 299 14.08 -3.83 7.60
C LYS A 299 13.24 -4.51 8.68
N PHE A 300 12.40 -5.47 8.32
CA PHE A 300 11.48 -6.15 9.23
C PHE A 300 11.12 -7.50 8.63
N ASP A 301 11.68 -8.57 9.19
CA ASP A 301 11.40 -9.93 8.75
C ASP A 301 10.34 -10.55 9.67
N THR A 302 9.15 -10.83 9.15
CA THR A 302 8.09 -11.46 9.95
C THR A 302 8.34 -12.94 10.24
N ARG A 303 9.40 -13.52 9.69
CA ARG A 303 9.81 -14.92 9.90
C ARG A 303 10.75 -15.10 11.09
N THR A 304 11.29 -14.01 11.63
CA THR A 304 12.14 -14.08 12.83
C THR A 304 11.27 -14.09 14.08
N THR A 305 11.77 -14.73 15.13
CA THR A 305 11.14 -14.76 16.46
C THR A 305 10.82 -13.34 16.94
N PHE A 306 9.67 -13.18 17.60
CA PHE A 306 9.16 -11.87 18.00
C PHE A 306 9.79 -11.35 19.30
N ASP A 307 11.05 -10.96 19.23
CA ASP A 307 11.79 -10.37 20.36
C ASP A 307 11.48 -8.88 20.59
N ASP A 308 12.09 -8.28 21.62
CA ASP A 308 11.87 -6.87 21.98
C ASP A 308 12.31 -5.90 20.87
N VAL A 309 13.34 -6.25 20.09
CA VAL A 309 13.85 -5.42 18.99
C VAL A 309 12.86 -5.45 17.81
N VAL A 310 12.34 -6.63 17.47
CA VAL A 310 11.32 -6.81 16.43
C VAL A 310 10.03 -6.08 16.82
N ARG A 311 9.62 -6.13 18.09
CA ARG A 311 8.49 -5.34 18.63
C ARG A 311 8.71 -3.84 18.45
N GLU A 312 9.88 -3.34 18.85
CA GLU A 312 10.19 -1.92 18.72
C GLU A 312 10.22 -1.47 17.26
N LEU A 313 10.81 -2.27 16.36
CA LEU A 313 10.81 -2.00 14.91
C LEU A 313 9.41 -1.96 14.33
N LEU A 314 8.54 -2.89 14.71
CA LEU A 314 7.14 -2.92 14.27
C LEU A 314 6.34 -1.72 14.82
N MET A 315 6.54 -1.36 16.08
CA MET A 315 5.94 -0.16 16.66
C MET A 315 6.44 1.11 15.95
N ASN A 316 7.74 1.22 15.72
CA ASN A 316 8.35 2.35 15.02
C ASN A 316 7.89 2.44 13.58
N LEU A 317 7.62 1.32 12.90
CA LEU A 317 6.98 1.30 11.60
C LEU A 317 5.62 2.02 11.67
N TYR A 318 4.72 1.59 12.57
CA TYR A 318 3.39 2.18 12.70
C TYR A 318 3.42 3.62 13.22
N TRP A 319 4.34 3.94 14.13
CA TRP A 319 4.50 5.27 14.71
C TRP A 319 5.16 6.25 13.75
N SER A 320 6.13 5.82 12.94
CA SER A 320 6.76 6.68 11.93
C SER A 320 5.77 7.04 10.83
N TYR A 321 4.90 6.11 10.43
CA TYR A 321 3.79 6.39 9.53
C TYR A 321 2.71 7.25 10.22
N GLY A 322 2.31 6.94 11.45
CA GLY A 322 1.34 7.74 12.22
C GLY A 322 1.78 9.17 12.56
N ARG A 323 3.08 9.39 12.84
CA ARG A 323 3.66 10.73 13.10
C ARG A 323 3.76 11.58 11.83
N LYS A 324 3.94 10.98 10.65
CA LYS A 324 3.91 11.71 9.37
C LYS A 324 2.49 12.24 9.08
N ILE A 325 1.45 11.45 9.36
CA ILE A 325 0.04 11.86 9.25
C ILE A 325 -0.26 13.03 10.20
N THR A 326 0.15 12.93 11.46
CA THR A 326 -0.09 13.99 12.47
C THR A 326 0.79 15.23 12.33
N ARG A 327 1.99 15.17 11.74
CA ARG A 327 2.80 16.38 11.42
C ARG A 327 2.24 17.18 10.24
N ARG A 328 1.56 16.54 9.27
CA ARG A 328 0.81 17.26 8.23
C ARG A 328 -0.32 18.11 8.84
N ARG A 329 -0.97 17.66 9.92
CA ARG A 329 -1.98 18.39 10.69
C ARG A 329 -1.50 19.78 11.14
N THR A 330 -0.25 19.91 11.55
CA THR A 330 0.33 21.19 12.00
C THR A 330 0.66 22.10 10.82
N ARG A 331 1.30 21.54 9.78
CA ARG A 331 1.69 22.33 8.58
C ARG A 331 0.51 22.80 7.74
N GLN A 332 -0.54 21.99 7.56
CA GLN A 332 -1.75 22.41 6.81
C GLN A 332 -2.54 23.50 7.54
N ARG A 333 -2.60 23.45 8.88
CA ARG A 333 -3.19 24.53 9.70
C ARG A 333 -2.40 25.83 9.63
N GLU A 334 -1.07 25.76 9.61
CA GLU A 334 -0.20 26.92 9.46
C GLU A 334 -0.31 27.54 8.06
N SER A 335 -0.38 26.72 7.00
CA SER A 335 -0.54 27.23 5.62
C SER A 335 -1.96 27.72 5.29
N GLY A 336 -2.98 27.31 6.05
CA GLY A 336 -4.37 27.76 5.89
C GLY A 336 -4.71 29.05 6.67
N GLY A 337 -3.83 29.48 7.58
CA GLY A 337 -4.02 30.67 8.42
C GLY A 337 -3.49 31.98 7.85
N GLU A 338 -2.67 31.96 6.79
CA GLU A 338 -1.99 33.16 6.28
C GLU A 338 -2.65 33.83 5.07
N VAL A 339 -3.79 33.36 4.56
CA VAL A 339 -4.47 33.97 3.39
C VAL A 339 -5.68 34.86 3.77
N MET A 340 -5.82 35.22 5.04
CA MET A 340 -6.86 36.18 5.46
C MET A 340 -6.29 37.30 6.32
N GLN A 341 -5.33 38.05 5.75
CA GLN A 341 -5.07 39.44 6.08
C GLN A 341 -4.10 40.04 5.06
N ARG A 342 -4.64 40.57 3.96
CA ARG A 342 -4.32 41.88 3.38
C ARG A 342 -5.20 42.19 2.19
#